data_AF-A0A7L1VVS1-F1
#
_entry.id   AF-A0A7L1VVS1-F1
#
_cell.length_a   1.000
_cell.length_b   1.000
_cell.length_c   1.000
_cell.angle_alpha   90.00
_cell.angle_beta   90.00
_cell.angle_gamma   90.00
#
_symmetry.space_group_name_H-M   'P 1'
#
loop_
_entity.id
_entity.type
_entity.pdbx_description
1 polymer ?
#
loop_
_entity_poly.entity_id
_entity_poly.type
_entity_poly.pdbx_seq_one_letter_code
_entity_poly.pdbx_strand_id
1 'polypeptide(L)'
;EALERGLVKALKKLDDYLRTPLPEEIDADSTEEEKVSKRKFLDGDDLSLADCNLLPKLHVVKIVAKKYRNFEFPAEMTGLWRYLKNAYTRDEFTNTCAADKEIEQAYADVAKRLSK
;
A
#
# COMPACT_ATOMS: atom_id res chain seq x y z
N GLU A 1 9.78 12.70 13.24
CA GLU A 1 8.61 13.45 12.72
C GLU A 1 8.64 13.78 11.22
N ALA A 2 9.70 14.39 10.66
CA ALA A 2 9.70 14.78 9.24
C ALA A 2 9.56 13.60 8.26
N LEU A 3 10.24 12.48 8.54
CA LEU A 3 10.15 11.25 7.74
C LEU A 3 8.74 10.64 7.75
N GLU A 4 8.09 10.61 8.92
CA GLU A 4 6.73 10.10 9.06
C GLU A 4 5.73 10.98 8.31
N ARG A 5 5.81 12.30 8.43
CA ARG A 5 4.99 13.23 7.63
C ARG A 5 5.21 13.04 6.13
N GLY A 6 6.45 12.84 5.71
CA GLY A 6 6.80 12.55 4.31
C GLY A 6 6.18 11.23 3.82
N LEU A 7 6.25 10.19 4.65
CA LEU A 7 5.65 8.88 4.38
C LEU A 7 4.13 8.99 4.27
N VAL A 8 3.47 9.62 5.24
CA VAL A 8 2.00 9.83 5.23
C VAL A 8 1.58 10.59 3.97
N LYS A 9 2.32 11.62 3.56
CA LYS A 9 2.04 12.36 2.33
C LYS A 9 2.17 11.48 1.08
N ALA A 10 3.17 10.59 1.03
CA ALA A 10 3.35 9.66 -0.08
C ALA A 10 2.24 8.59 -0.12
N LEU A 11 1.91 8.01 1.04
CA LEU A 11 0.81 7.03 1.17
C LEU A 11 -0.54 7.66 0.79
N LYS A 12 -0.77 8.92 1.18
CA LYS A 12 -1.98 9.65 0.79
C LYS A 12 -2.11 9.81 -0.72
N LYS A 13 -1.03 10.15 -1.43
CA LYS A 13 -1.04 10.20 -2.90
C LYS A 13 -1.40 8.85 -3.54
N LEU A 14 -0.89 7.76 -2.97
CA LEU A 14 -1.22 6.41 -3.42
C LEU A 14 -2.69 6.06 -3.14
N ASP A 15 -3.20 6.40 -1.96
CA ASP A 15 -4.60 6.22 -1.59
C ASP A 15 -5.53 7.00 -2.53
N ASP A 16 -5.24 8.28 -2.76
CA ASP A 16 -5.99 9.14 -3.67
C ASP A 16 -6.03 8.53 -5.08
N TYR A 17 -4.90 8.01 -5.58
CA TYR A 17 -4.83 7.31 -6.87
C TYR A 17 -5.69 6.04 -6.89
N LEU A 18 -5.61 5.20 -5.85
CA LEU A 18 -6.39 3.96 -5.74
C LEU A 18 -7.90 4.21 -5.59
N ARG A 19 -8.30 5.38 -5.09
CA ARG A 19 -9.71 5.77 -4.94
C ARG A 19 -10.27 6.46 -6.19
N THR A 20 -9.42 7.07 -7.01
CA THR A 20 -9.83 7.72 -8.25
C THR A 20 -10.12 6.69 -9.33
N PRO A 21 -11.32 6.65 -9.95
CA PRO A 21 -11.63 5.73 -11.05
C PRO A 21 -10.66 5.86 -12.21
N LEU A 22 -10.28 4.73 -12.80
CA LEU A 22 -9.60 4.72 -14.09
C LEU A 22 -10.59 5.08 -15.22
N PRO A 23 -10.12 5.57 -16.39
CA PRO A 23 -10.99 5.92 -17.51
C PRO A 23 -11.96 4.80 -17.91
N GLU A 24 -11.53 3.54 -17.80
CA GLU A 24 -12.31 2.34 -18.12
C GLU A 24 -13.44 2.09 -17.11
N GLU A 25 -13.34 2.63 -15.89
CA GLU A 25 -14.38 2.57 -14.85
C GLU A 25 -15.43 3.70 -14.99
N ILE A 26 -15.16 4.71 -15.84
CA ILE A 26 -16.02 5.88 -16.00
C ILE A 26 -17.05 5.63 -17.11
N ASP A 27 -18.25 5.25 -16.68
CA ASP A 27 -19.44 5.29 -17.54
C ASP A 27 -19.98 6.73 -17.66
N ALA A 28 -19.99 7.26 -18.90
CA ALA A 28 -20.37 8.62 -19.26
C ALA A 28 -21.88 8.89 -19.16
N ASP A 29 -22.71 7.84 -19.16
CA ASP A 29 -24.18 7.96 -19.08
C ASP A 29 -24.70 7.82 -17.64
N SER A 30 -23.79 7.60 -16.69
CA SER A 30 -24.12 7.42 -15.27
C SER A 30 -24.44 8.73 -14.57
N THR A 31 -25.55 8.77 -13.85
CA THR A 31 -26.01 9.94 -13.07
C THR A 31 -25.38 10.07 -11.68
N GLU A 32 -24.49 9.16 -11.27
CA GLU A 32 -23.79 9.23 -9.97
C GLU A 32 -22.66 10.27 -9.95
N GLU A 33 -22.71 11.21 -9.00
CA GLU A 33 -21.78 12.35 -8.87
C GLU A 33 -20.40 11.98 -8.28
N GLU A 34 -20.29 10.91 -7.48
CA GLU A 34 -19.02 10.47 -6.88
C GLU A 34 -18.79 8.97 -7.09
N LYS A 35 -18.07 8.61 -8.16
CA LYS A 35 -17.58 7.24 -8.33
C LYS A 35 -16.27 7.08 -7.57
N VAL A 36 -16.29 6.31 -6.48
CA VAL A 36 -15.07 5.77 -5.88
C VAL A 36 -14.69 4.51 -6.66
N SER A 37 -13.42 4.41 -7.09
CA SER A 37 -12.92 3.23 -7.80
C SER A 37 -13.14 1.96 -6.98
N LYS A 38 -13.54 0.88 -7.66
CA LYS A 38 -13.76 -0.44 -7.06
C LYS A 38 -12.68 -1.44 -7.45
N ARG A 39 -11.75 -1.05 -8.33
CA ARG A 39 -10.66 -1.92 -8.81
C ARG A 39 -9.84 -2.51 -7.66
N LYS A 40 -9.35 -3.73 -7.89
CA LYS A 40 -8.59 -4.48 -6.88
C LYS A 40 -7.13 -4.04 -6.74
N PHE A 41 -6.49 -3.69 -7.85
CA PHE A 41 -5.04 -3.43 -7.98
C PHE A 41 -4.76 -2.08 -8.65
N LEU A 42 -3.50 -1.75 -8.92
CA LEU A 42 -3.12 -0.42 -9.42
C LEU A 42 -3.80 -0.08 -10.76
N ASP A 43 -3.82 -1.04 -11.68
CA ASP A 43 -4.22 -0.85 -13.08
C ASP A 43 -5.49 -1.61 -13.47
N GLY A 44 -6.25 -2.10 -12.49
CA GLY A 44 -7.48 -2.86 -12.72
C GLY A 44 -7.70 -3.97 -11.70
N ASP A 45 -8.35 -5.05 -12.14
CA ASP A 45 -8.73 -6.17 -11.28
C ASP A 45 -7.73 -7.33 -11.25
N ASP A 46 -6.73 -7.30 -12.14
CA ASP A 46 -5.64 -8.26 -12.21
C ASP A 46 -4.29 -7.63 -11.83
N LEU A 47 -3.38 -8.45 -11.33
CA LEU A 47 -2.02 -8.01 -10.99
C LEU A 47 -1.25 -7.65 -12.27
N SER A 48 -0.59 -6.50 -12.23
CA SER A 48 0.26 -5.96 -13.28
C SER A 48 1.72 -5.86 -12.81
N LEU A 49 2.62 -5.50 -13.73
CA LEU A 49 4.04 -5.24 -13.41
C LEU A 49 4.22 -4.11 -12.37
N ALA A 50 3.30 -3.15 -12.32
CA ALA A 50 3.34 -2.06 -11.35
C ALA A 50 3.12 -2.60 -9.92
N ASP A 51 2.21 -3.56 -9.77
CA ASP A 51 1.89 -4.18 -8.48
C ASP A 51 3.07 -5.00 -7.97
N CYS A 52 3.71 -5.78 -8.85
CA CYS A 52 4.92 -6.56 -8.54
C CYS A 52 6.08 -5.68 -8.03
N ASN A 53 6.18 -4.43 -8.49
CA ASN A 53 7.19 -3.48 -8.02
C ASN A 53 6.81 -2.85 -6.67
N LEU A 54 5.55 -2.47 -6.51
CA LEU A 54 5.10 -1.70 -5.35
C LEU A 54 4.81 -2.57 -4.12
N LEU A 55 4.15 -3.72 -4.29
CA LEU A 55 3.69 -4.56 -3.19
C LEU A 55 4.82 -5.02 -2.26
N PRO A 56 5.97 -5.51 -2.75
CA PRO A 56 7.08 -5.90 -1.87
C PRO A 56 7.61 -4.73 -1.04
N LYS A 57 7.72 -3.54 -1.64
CA LYS A 57 8.18 -2.32 -0.93
C LYS A 57 7.19 -1.89 0.14
N LEU A 58 5.91 -1.91 -0.18
CA LEU A 58 4.84 -1.51 0.73
C LEU A 58 4.72 -2.50 1.91
N HIS A 59 4.92 -3.79 1.66
CA HIS A 59 4.97 -4.83 2.70
C HIS A 59 6.12 -4.58 3.68
N VAL A 60 7.34 -4.37 3.17
CA VAL A 60 8.51 -4.06 4.01
C VAL A 60 8.26 -2.81 4.85
N VAL A 61 7.73 -1.74 4.25
CA VAL A 61 7.40 -0.50 4.98
C VAL A 61 6.39 -0.78 6.10
N LYS A 62 5.33 -1.56 5.83
CA LYS A 62 4.31 -1.91 6.83
C LYS A 62 4.93 -2.64 8.04
N ILE A 63 5.75 -3.67 7.79
CA ILE A 63 6.37 -4.48 8.85
C ILE A 63 7.38 -3.66 9.66
N VAL A 64 8.32 -2.99 8.96
CA VAL A 64 9.42 -2.24 9.61
C VAL A 64 8.89 -1.03 10.38
N ALA A 65 7.93 -0.28 9.82
CA ALA A 65 7.35 0.89 10.49
C ALA A 65 6.57 0.49 11.74
N LYS A 66 5.81 -0.62 11.70
CA LYS A 66 5.12 -1.14 12.88
C LYS A 66 6.13 -1.58 13.95
N LYS A 67 7.13 -2.38 13.57
CA LYS A 67 8.10 -2.94 14.53
C LYS A 67 8.94 -1.89 15.24
N TYR A 68 9.49 -0.93 14.50
CA TYR A 68 10.51 -0.02 15.04
C TYR A 68 9.98 1.36 15.43
N ARG A 69 8.78 1.73 14.97
CA ARG A 69 8.19 3.06 15.22
C ARG A 69 6.76 3.00 15.74
N ASN A 70 6.18 1.80 15.89
CA ASN A 70 4.77 1.60 16.20
C ASN A 70 3.83 2.42 15.28
N PHE A 71 4.27 2.65 14.04
CA PHE A 71 3.49 3.37 13.04
C PHE A 71 2.70 2.37 12.21
N GLU A 72 1.42 2.65 12.02
CA GLU A 72 0.52 1.91 11.15
C GLU A 72 -0.01 2.83 10.06
N PHE A 73 -0.36 2.25 8.91
CA PHE A 73 -1.04 3.04 7.88
C PHE A 73 -2.36 3.57 8.45
N PRO A 74 -2.65 4.88 8.29
CA PRO A 74 -3.87 5.46 8.83
C PRO A 74 -5.12 4.75 8.29
N ALA A 75 -6.12 4.53 9.16
CA ALA A 75 -7.32 3.74 8.82
C ALA A 75 -8.20 4.44 7.76
N GLU A 76 -8.11 5.75 7.65
CA GLU A 76 -8.82 6.57 6.67
C GLU A 76 -8.34 6.35 5.22
N MET A 77 -7.16 5.75 5.01
CA MET A 77 -6.62 5.42 3.69
C MET A 77 -7.28 4.15 3.12
N THR A 78 -8.57 4.25 2.84
CA THR A 78 -9.43 3.11 2.47
C THR A 78 -9.07 2.44 1.14
N GLY A 79 -8.55 3.19 0.16
CA GLY A 79 -8.08 2.64 -1.11
C GLY A 79 -6.81 1.82 -0.91
N LEU A 80 -5.87 2.32 -0.11
CA LEU A 80 -4.66 1.59 0.27
C LEU A 80 -4.98 0.29 1.01
N TRP A 81 -5.90 0.34 1.97
CA TRP A 81 -6.32 -0.86 2.71
C TRP A 81 -7.04 -1.87 1.82
N ARG A 82 -7.90 -1.41 0.90
CA ARG A 82 -8.53 -2.28 -0.11
C ARG A 82 -7.48 -2.98 -0.96
N TYR A 83 -6.51 -2.22 -1.48
CA TYR A 83 -5.42 -2.75 -2.30
C TYR A 83 -4.60 -3.81 -1.56
N LEU A 84 -4.14 -3.51 -0.35
CA LEU A 84 -3.39 -4.45 0.48
C LEU A 84 -4.21 -5.71 0.78
N LYS A 85 -5.49 -5.56 1.14
CA LYS A 85 -6.38 -6.70 1.42
C LYS A 85 -6.49 -7.63 0.22
N ASN A 86 -6.69 -7.09 -0.99
CA ASN A 86 -6.74 -7.89 -2.20
C ASN A 86 -5.39 -8.58 -2.46
N ALA A 87 -4.27 -7.86 -2.29
CA ALA A 87 -2.94 -8.44 -2.49
C ALA A 87 -2.65 -9.61 -1.53
N TYR A 88 -2.97 -9.49 -0.24
CA TYR A 88 -2.80 -10.58 0.73
C TYR A 88 -3.76 -11.77 0.53
N THR A 89 -4.71 -11.69 -0.40
CA THR A 89 -5.52 -12.85 -0.83
C THR A 89 -4.97 -13.56 -2.06
N ARG A 90 -3.85 -13.07 -2.63
CA ARG A 90 -3.22 -13.63 -3.82
C ARG A 90 -1.97 -14.41 -3.46
N ASP A 91 -1.97 -15.69 -3.85
CA ASP A 91 -0.85 -16.61 -3.64
C ASP A 91 0.45 -16.08 -4.25
N GLU A 92 0.38 -15.38 -5.39
CA GLU A 92 1.54 -14.79 -6.07
C GLU A 92 2.28 -13.78 -5.18
N PHE A 93 1.54 -13.10 -4.30
CA PHE A 93 2.11 -12.17 -3.35
C PHE A 93 2.46 -12.86 -2.02
N THR A 94 1.51 -13.58 -1.40
CA THR A 94 1.71 -14.13 -0.06
C THR A 94 2.82 -15.18 0.00
N ASN A 95 2.93 -16.02 -1.02
CA ASN A 95 3.94 -17.09 -1.05
C ASN A 95 5.33 -16.58 -1.45
N THR A 96 5.45 -15.33 -1.89
CA THR A 96 6.73 -14.70 -2.26
C THR A 96 7.23 -13.71 -1.20
N CYS A 97 6.41 -13.37 -0.21
CA CYS A 97 6.83 -12.58 0.94
C CYS A 97 7.85 -13.35 1.80
N ALA A 98 8.94 -12.68 2.17
CA ALA A 98 9.80 -13.16 3.24
C ALA A 98 9.04 -13.17 4.57
N ALA A 99 9.42 -14.05 5.49
CA ALA A 99 8.85 -14.06 6.83
C ALA A 99 9.11 -12.72 7.53
N ASP A 100 8.13 -12.20 8.29
CA ASP A 100 8.22 -10.91 8.97
C ASP A 100 9.53 -10.75 9.77
N LYS A 101 9.96 -11.81 10.46
CA LYS A 101 11.21 -11.81 11.25
C LYS A 101 12.46 -11.56 10.42
N GLU A 102 12.53 -12.07 9.19
CA GLU A 102 13.66 -11.84 8.28
C GLU A 102 13.70 -10.36 7.86
N ILE A 103 12.53 -9.78 7.55
CA ILE A 103 12.40 -8.36 7.21
C ILE A 103 12.80 -7.48 8.40
N GLU A 104 12.31 -7.80 9.61
CA GLU A 104 12.69 -7.09 10.83
C GLU A 104 14.21 -7.13 11.03
N GLN A 105 14.81 -8.32 10.99
CA GLN A 105 16.26 -8.50 11.18
C GLN A 105 17.08 -7.71 10.15
N ALA A 106 16.68 -7.73 8.88
CA ALA A 106 17.37 -6.98 7.83
C ALA A 106 17.41 -5.46 8.08
N TYR A 107 16.41 -4.91 8.79
CA TYR A 107 16.31 -3.48 9.08
C TYR A 107 16.72 -3.10 10.51
N ALA A 108 17.08 -4.07 11.36
CA ALA A 108 17.35 -3.82 12.77
C ALA A 108 18.44 -2.76 13.02
N ASP A 109 19.53 -2.79 12.26
CA ASP A 109 20.66 -1.88 12.47
C ASP A 109 20.40 -0.47 11.94
N VAL A 110 19.78 -0.34 10.76
CA VAL A 110 19.39 0.96 10.21
C VAL A 110 18.29 1.62 11.04
N ALA A 111 17.33 0.85 11.55
CA ALA A 111 16.27 1.38 12.41
C ALA A 111 16.81 1.95 13.73
N LYS A 112 17.77 1.26 14.37
CA LYS A 112 18.45 1.74 15.61
C LYS A 112 19.22 3.04 15.39
N ARG A 113 19.84 3.22 14.21
CA ARG A 113 20.60 4.45 13.91
C ARG A 113 19.69 5.66 13.75
N LEU A 114 18.50 5.46 13.21
CA LEU A 114 17.51 6.52 12.99
C LEU A 114 16.79 6.95 14.30
N SER A 115 16.93 6.20 15.40
CA SER A 115 16.34 6.56 16.71
C SER A 115 17.28 7.40 17.58
N LYS A 116 18.51 7.64 17.13
CA LYS A 116 19.42 8.66 17.66
C LYS A 116 19.25 9.95 16.89
#